data_AF-A0A2C9JCR1-F1
#
_entry.id   AF-A0A2C9JCR1-F1
#
_cell.length_a   1.000
_cell.length_b   1.000
_cell.length_c   1.000
_cell.angle_alpha   90.00
_cell.angle_beta   90.00
_cell.angle_gamma   90.00
#
_symmetry.space_group_name_H-M   'P 1'
#
loop_
_entity.id
_entity.type
_entity.pdbx_description
1 polymer ?
#
loop_
_entity_poly.entity_id
_entity_poly.type
_entity_poly.pdbx_seq_one_letter_code
_entity_poly.pdbx_strand_id
1 'polypeptide(L)'
;MSSYLTDKMASFVKDLMRQYDEAYPHADPRTRNWFLVSDSPYPVWIITFLYLAMVALGPRLMKNRKPLSLQWFMVIYNLGLVGLSIYMFVEIILSIWDAGYDLVCANYNKDSITNPKELRVRFCKLW
;
A
#
# COMPACT_ATOMS: atom_id res chain seq x y z
N MET A 1 17.96 30.56 -9.37
CA MET A 1 16.94 29.58 -9.83
C MET A 1 17.04 28.26 -9.07
N SER A 2 18.24 27.66 -8.91
CA SER A 2 18.43 26.42 -8.14
C SER A 2 17.98 26.56 -6.67
N SER A 3 18.41 27.60 -5.94
CA SER A 3 18.02 27.86 -4.54
C SER A 3 16.51 27.96 -4.32
N TYR A 4 15.81 28.74 -5.17
CA TYR A 4 14.36 28.92 -5.10
C TYR A 4 13.57 27.62 -5.30
N LEU A 5 14.08 26.71 -6.16
CA LEU A 5 13.47 25.39 -6.37
C LEU A 5 13.70 24.47 -5.15
N THR A 6 14.89 24.50 -4.56
CA THR A 6 15.17 23.74 -3.33
C THR A 6 14.32 24.23 -2.16
N ASP A 7 14.12 25.54 -2.03
CA ASP A 7 13.31 26.14 -0.97
C ASP A 7 11.83 25.77 -1.10
N LYS A 8 11.28 25.78 -2.33
CA LYS A 8 9.91 25.30 -2.60
C LYS A 8 9.74 23.81 -2.35
N MET A 9 10.72 22.99 -2.72
CA MET A 9 10.68 21.55 -2.46
C MET A 9 10.70 21.30 -0.95
N ALA A 10 11.57 22.01 -0.22
CA ALA A 10 11.69 21.88 1.23
C ALA A 10 10.43 22.32 1.97
N SER A 11 9.76 23.40 1.52
CA SER A 11 8.48 23.81 2.12
C SER A 11 7.39 22.76 1.87
N PHE A 12 7.28 22.26 0.63
CA PHE A 12 6.29 21.24 0.28
C PHE A 12 6.48 19.94 1.06
N VAL A 13 7.72 19.46 1.20
CA VAL A 13 8.03 18.26 2.00
C VAL A 13 7.65 18.47 3.47
N LYS A 14 7.92 19.65 4.04
CA LYS A 14 7.53 19.97 5.42
C LYS A 14 6.01 19.98 5.60
N ASP A 15 5.27 20.51 4.62
CA ASP A 15 3.81 20.53 4.67
C ASP A 15 3.22 19.11 4.63
N LEU A 16 3.77 18.23 3.77
CA LEU A 16 3.36 16.81 3.71
C LEU A 16 3.69 16.06 5.00
N MET A 17 4.87 16.28 5.57
CA MET A 17 5.25 15.66 6.84
C MET A 17 4.34 16.13 7.97
N ARG A 18 3.99 17.43 8.01
CA ARG A 18 3.08 17.97 9.01
C ARG A 18 1.70 17.32 8.94
N GLN A 19 1.16 17.12 7.74
CA GLN A 19 -0.11 16.41 7.55
C GLN A 19 -0.03 14.96 8.03
N TYR A 20 1.10 14.28 7.80
CA TYR A 20 1.31 12.93 8.29
C TYR A 20 1.36 12.90 9.82
N ASP A 21 2.12 13.79 10.45
CA ASP A 21 2.26 13.85 11.91
C ASP A 21 0.93 14.17 12.61
N GLU A 22 0.09 15.02 12.01
CA GLU A 22 -1.26 15.32 12.49
C GLU A 22 -2.20 14.10 12.39
N ALA A 23 -2.06 13.28 11.35
CA ALA A 23 -2.89 12.09 11.13
C ALA A 23 -2.41 10.85 11.90
N TYR A 24 -1.11 10.72 12.14
CA TYR A 24 -0.46 9.59 12.82
C TYR A 24 -1.07 9.19 14.19
N PRO A 25 -1.45 10.11 15.10
CA PRO A 25 -2.08 9.73 16.37
C PRO A 25 -3.46 9.08 16.21
N HIS A 26 -4.13 9.27 15.08
CA HIS A 26 -5.44 8.66 14.78
C HIS A 26 -5.33 7.34 14.01
N ALA A 27 -4.12 6.90 13.66
CA ALA A 27 -3.90 5.66 12.94
C ALA A 27 -4.22 4.42 13.81
N ASP A 28 -4.68 3.36 13.15
CA ASP A 28 -5.00 2.10 13.82
C ASP A 28 -3.72 1.50 14.44
N PRO A 29 -3.63 1.32 15.78
CA PRO A 29 -2.43 0.80 16.43
C PRO A 29 -2.04 -0.60 15.94
N ARG A 30 -3.01 -1.32 15.36
CA ARG A 30 -2.88 -2.68 14.81
C ARG A 30 -1.95 -2.78 13.61
N THR A 31 -1.77 -1.68 12.86
CA THR A 31 -1.03 -1.65 11.60
C THR A 31 0.35 -1.02 11.74
N ARG A 32 0.73 -0.55 12.94
CA ARG A 32 2.01 0.15 13.19
C ARG A 32 3.26 -0.65 12.85
N ASN A 33 3.22 -1.97 13.04
CA ASN A 33 4.38 -2.84 12.79
C ASN A 33 4.41 -3.43 11.37
N TRP A 34 3.57 -2.94 10.45
CA TRP A 34 3.52 -3.47 9.09
C TRP A 34 4.63 -2.94 8.21
N PHE A 35 5.10 -3.81 7.32
CA PHE A 35 6.02 -3.44 6.25
C PHE A 35 5.38 -2.33 5.40
N LEU A 36 6.10 -1.22 5.18
CA LEU A 36 5.68 0.01 4.47
C LEU A 36 4.68 0.94 5.18
N VAL A 37 4.00 0.51 6.24
CA VAL A 37 3.07 1.34 7.04
C VAL A 37 3.67 1.75 8.39
N SER A 38 4.93 1.37 8.62
CA SER A 38 5.68 1.67 9.83
C SER A 38 5.91 3.18 10.05
N ASP A 39 6.65 3.51 11.11
CA ASP A 39 6.79 4.85 11.70
C ASP A 39 7.23 6.00 10.77
N SER A 40 7.53 5.75 9.49
CA SER A 40 7.90 6.80 8.55
C SER A 40 7.27 6.63 7.17
N PRO A 41 6.80 7.72 6.52
CA PRO A 41 6.21 7.68 5.17
C PRO A 41 7.27 7.64 4.05
N TYR A 42 8.55 7.87 4.37
CA TYR A 42 9.66 7.89 3.42
C TYR A 42 9.81 6.63 2.55
N PRO A 43 9.66 5.39 3.07
CA PRO A 43 9.84 4.18 2.26
C PRO A 43 8.85 4.11 1.10
N VAL A 44 7.58 4.47 1.35
CA VAL A 44 6.53 4.51 0.34
C VAL A 44 6.85 5.55 -0.72
N TRP A 45 7.22 6.76 -0.29
CA TRP A 45 7.56 7.84 -1.21
C TRP A 45 8.74 7.46 -2.12
N ILE A 46 9.81 6.88 -1.55
CA ILE A 46 10.99 6.45 -2.32
C ILE A 46 10.59 5.43 -3.39
N ILE A 47 9.81 4.41 -3.05
CA ILE A 47 9.36 3.38 -4.00
C ILE A 47 8.49 4.02 -5.09
N THR A 48 7.57 4.91 -4.74
CA THR A 48 6.71 5.60 -5.71
C THR A 48 7.52 6.48 -6.66
N PHE A 49 8.46 7.28 -6.15
CA PHE A 49 9.33 8.10 -7.00
C PHE A 49 10.20 7.25 -7.92
N LEU A 50 10.75 6.14 -7.41
CA LEU A 50 11.53 5.20 -8.21
C LEU A 50 10.67 4.58 -9.33
N TYR A 51 9.44 4.16 -9.03
CA TYR A 51 8.49 3.65 -10.02
C TYR A 51 8.21 4.68 -11.13
N LEU A 52 7.87 5.93 -10.75
CA LEU A 52 7.59 7.00 -11.70
C LEU A 52 8.82 7.34 -12.55
N ALA A 53 10.01 7.35 -11.96
CA ALA A 53 11.26 7.56 -12.68
C ALA A 53 11.49 6.45 -13.71
N MET A 54 11.27 5.18 -13.35
CA MET A 54 11.37 4.05 -14.29
C MET A 54 10.35 4.16 -15.42
N VAL A 55 9.10 4.54 -15.14
CA VAL A 55 8.06 4.72 -16.17
C VAL A 55 8.40 5.88 -17.11
N ALA A 56 8.96 6.98 -16.61
CA ALA A 56 9.37 8.11 -17.45
C ALA A 56 10.64 7.83 -18.28
N LEU A 57 11.60 7.10 -17.71
CA LEU A 57 12.85 6.73 -18.38
C LEU A 57 12.67 5.54 -19.34
N GLY A 58 11.71 4.66 -19.06
CA GLY A 58 11.42 3.45 -19.83
C GLY A 58 11.27 3.69 -21.33
N PRO A 59 10.38 4.60 -21.79
CA PRO A 59 10.19 4.89 -23.21
C PRO A 59 11.45 5.38 -23.92
N ARG A 60 12.30 6.16 -23.23
CA ARG A 60 13.56 6.66 -23.80
C ARG A 60 14.57 5.53 -23.99
N LEU A 61 14.64 4.61 -23.03
CA LEU A 61 15.52 3.43 -23.10
C LEU A 61 15.03 2.39 -24.12
N MET A 62 13.71 2.29 -24.33
CA MET A 62 13.09 1.33 -25.24
C MET A 62 13.01 1.81 -26.70
N LYS A 63 13.30 3.09 -26.99
CA LYS A 63 13.17 3.69 -28.33
C LYS A 63 13.95 2.95 -29.44
N ASN A 64 15.11 2.37 -29.11
CA ASN A 64 15.99 1.67 -30.07
C ASN A 64 16.06 0.16 -29.82
N ARG A 65 15.11 -0.41 -29.07
CA ARG A 65 15.08 -1.84 -28.70
C ARG A 65 13.81 -2.48 -29.25
N LYS A 66 13.92 -3.72 -29.75
CA LYS A 66 12.75 -4.53 -30.14
C LYS A 66 11.91 -4.85 -28.89
N PRO A 67 10.56 -4.96 -29.01
CA PRO A 67 9.71 -5.28 -27.88
C PRO A 67 10.09 -6.63 -27.27
N LEU A 68 10.20 -6.69 -25.95
CA LEU A 68 10.45 -7.95 -25.24
C LEU A 68 9.17 -8.80 -25.28
N SER A 69 9.28 -10.06 -25.71
CA SER A 69 8.19 -11.02 -25.67
C SER A 69 8.03 -11.60 -24.25
N LEU A 70 7.35 -10.85 -23.37
CA LEU A 70 7.04 -11.23 -21.99
C LEU A 70 5.69 -11.93 -21.84
N GLN A 71 5.17 -12.53 -22.92
CA GLN A 71 3.79 -13.03 -22.98
C GLN A 71 3.52 -14.08 -21.90
N TRP A 72 4.40 -15.07 -21.74
CA TRP A 72 4.26 -16.10 -20.70
C TRP A 72 4.36 -15.52 -19.29
N PHE A 73 5.25 -14.54 -19.08
CA PHE A 73 5.36 -13.85 -17.80
C PHE A 73 4.07 -13.10 -17.44
N MET A 74 3.47 -12.40 -18.41
CA MET A 74 2.19 -11.71 -18.21
C MET A 74 1.04 -12.67 -17.91
N VAL A 75 1.01 -13.84 -18.56
CA VAL A 75 0.00 -14.87 -18.27
C VAL A 75 0.16 -15.38 -16.83
N ILE A 76 1.38 -15.75 -16.41
CA ILE A 76 1.64 -16.21 -15.03
C ILE A 76 1.30 -15.11 -14.02
N TYR A 77 1.69 -13.86 -14.29
CA TYR A 77 1.38 -12.72 -13.44
C TYR A 77 -0.13 -12.51 -13.27
N ASN A 78 -0.89 -12.51 -14.36
CA ASN A 78 -2.34 -12.33 -14.30
C ASN A 78 -3.04 -13.50 -13.59
N LEU A 79 -2.59 -14.74 -13.81
CA LEU A 79 -3.12 -15.90 -13.09
C LEU A 79 -2.81 -15.81 -11.58
N GLY A 80 -1.60 -15.39 -11.22
CA GLY A 80 -1.22 -15.15 -9.83
C GLY A 80 -2.08 -14.06 -9.19
N LEU A 81 -2.34 -12.97 -9.91
CA LEU A 81 -3.19 -11.87 -9.43
C LEU A 81 -4.62 -12.33 -9.18
N VAL A 82 -5.21 -13.12 -10.08
CA VAL A 82 -6.55 -13.70 -9.90
C VAL A 82 -6.57 -14.67 -8.71
N GLY A 83 -5.56 -15.54 -8.59
CA GLY A 83 -5.43 -16.46 -7.46
C GLY A 83 -5.32 -15.74 -6.12
N LEU A 84 -4.48 -14.70 -6.05
CA LEU A 84 -4.34 -13.85 -4.86
C LEU A 84 -5.66 -13.13 -4.53
N SER A 85 -6.36 -12.62 -5.54
CA SER A 85 -7.66 -11.95 -5.36
C SER A 85 -8.71 -12.88 -4.78
N ILE A 86 -8.77 -14.13 -5.27
CA ILE A 86 -9.67 -15.16 -4.73
C ILE A 86 -9.29 -15.52 -3.29
N TYR A 87 -8.00 -15.68 -3.00
CA TYR A 87 -7.52 -15.98 -1.65
C TYR A 87 -7.94 -14.89 -0.65
N MET A 88 -7.72 -13.62 -1.00
CA MET A 88 -8.15 -12.47 -0.20
C MET A 88 -9.66 -12.45 0.03
N PHE A 89 -10.43 -12.68 -1.04
CA PHE A 89 -11.89 -12.70 -0.96
C PHE A 89 -12.40 -13.78 0.01
N VAL A 90 -11.84 -14.98 -0.05
CA VAL A 90 -12.19 -16.09 0.85
C VAL A 90 -11.81 -15.76 2.29
N GLU A 91 -10.61 -15.25 2.55
CA GLU A 91 -10.18 -14.89 3.91
C GLU A 91 -11.04 -13.77 4.51
N ILE A 92 -11.48 -12.79 3.70
CA ILE A 92 -12.41 -11.74 4.16
C ILE A 92 -13.73 -12.34 4.59
N ILE A 93 -14.35 -13.20 3.76
CA ILE A 93 -15.65 -13.82 4.08
C ILE A 93 -15.56 -14.67 5.35
N LEU A 94 -14.52 -15.51 5.46
CA LEU A 94 -14.30 -16.34 6.63
C LEU A 94 -14.08 -15.50 7.89
N SER A 95 -13.33 -14.40 7.77
CA SER A 95 -13.06 -13.51 8.90
C SER A 95 -14.31 -12.73 9.35
N ILE A 96 -15.15 -12.29 8.40
CA ILE A 96 -16.43 -11.63 8.71
C ILE A 96 -17.37 -12.62 9.43
N TRP A 97 -17.45 -13.86 8.94
CA TRP A 97 -18.31 -14.88 9.54
C TRP A 97 -17.84 -15.27 10.95
N ASP A 98 -16.54 -15.53 11.14
CA ASP A 98 -16.02 -15.89 12.47
C ASP A 98 -16.13 -14.75 13.49
N ALA A 99 -16.00 -13.51 13.04
CA ALA A 99 -16.17 -12.32 13.87
C ALA A 99 -17.63 -11.91 14.10
N GLY A 100 -18.59 -12.49 13.35
CA GLY A 100 -20.01 -12.18 13.46
C GLY A 100 -20.36 -10.76 13.00
N TYR A 101 -19.61 -10.19 12.06
CA TYR A 101 -19.86 -8.85 11.53
C TYR A 101 -20.95 -8.87 10.44
N ASP A 102 -21.78 -7.83 10.42
CA ASP A 102 -22.67 -7.59 9.28
C ASP A 102 -21.85 -7.15 8.06
N LEU A 103 -22.26 -7.61 6.87
CA LEU A 103 -21.60 -7.29 5.59
C LEU A 103 -21.67 -5.80 5.22
N VAL A 104 -22.57 -5.05 5.85
CA VAL A 104 -22.83 -3.63 5.54
C VAL A 104 -22.22 -2.69 6.57
N CYS A 105 -22.27 -3.03 7.86
CA CYS A 105 -21.74 -2.18 8.93
C CYS A 105 -21.05 -3.04 9.99
N ALA A 106 -19.72 -2.94 10.06
CA ALA A 106 -18.94 -3.56 11.11
C ALA A 106 -18.67 -2.54 12.23
N ASN A 107 -19.11 -2.85 13.45
CA ASN A 107 -18.81 -2.01 14.62
C ASN A 107 -17.33 -2.16 14.99
N TYR A 108 -16.56 -1.08 14.85
CA TYR A 108 -15.17 -1.05 15.31
C TYR A 108 -15.14 -0.83 16.82
N ASN A 109 -14.64 -1.81 17.57
CA ASN A 109 -14.38 -1.66 18.99
C ASN A 109 -12.87 -1.48 19.27
N LYS A 110 -12.51 -0.47 20.07
CA LYS A 110 -11.13 -0.22 20.50
C LYS A 110 -10.65 -1.25 21.52
N ASP A 111 -11.54 -1.95 22.20
CA ASP A 111 -11.18 -2.94 23.22
C ASP A 111 -10.75 -4.30 22.60
N SER A 112 -11.03 -4.52 21.32
CA SER A 112 -10.75 -5.78 20.62
C SER A 112 -9.40 -5.80 19.87
N ILE A 113 -8.50 -4.86 20.16
CA ILE A 113 -7.18 -4.74 19.50
C ILE A 113 -6.36 -6.05 19.58
N THR A 114 -6.60 -6.92 20.55
CA THR A 114 -5.85 -8.18 20.72
C THR A 114 -6.68 -9.42 20.39
N ASN A 115 -7.93 -9.27 19.92
CA ASN A 115 -8.78 -10.42 19.62
C ASN A 115 -8.27 -11.18 18.39
N PRO A 116 -8.03 -12.51 18.51
CA PRO A 116 -7.46 -13.32 17.43
C PRO A 116 -8.35 -13.34 16.18
N LYS A 117 -9.67 -13.23 16.37
CA LYS A 117 -10.67 -13.16 15.28
C LYS A 117 -10.52 -11.91 14.41
N GLU A 118 -10.22 -10.77 15.04
CA GLU A 118 -10.01 -9.51 14.32
C GLU A 118 -8.57 -9.34 13.79
N LEU A 119 -7.61 -10.04 14.40
CA LEU A 119 -6.25 -10.16 13.89
C LEU A 119 -6.21 -10.90 12.55
N ARG A 120 -7.15 -11.82 12.27
CA ARG A 120 -7.19 -12.52 10.97
C ARG A 120 -7.48 -11.58 9.79
N VAL A 121 -8.38 -10.61 9.97
CA VAL A 121 -8.71 -9.57 8.98
C VAL A 121 -7.48 -8.73 8.58
N ARG A 122 -6.46 -8.67 9.44
CA ARG A 122 -5.23 -7.89 9.20
C ARG A 122 -4.42 -8.39 8.02
N PHE A 123 -4.34 -9.70 7.82
CA PHE A 123 -3.50 -10.28 6.77
C PHE A 123 -4.04 -9.98 5.36
N CYS A 124 -5.35 -9.79 5.24
CA CYS A 124 -5.95 -9.44 3.95
C CYS A 124 -5.76 -7.96 3.56
N LYS A 125 -5.40 -7.08 4.51
CA LYS A 125 -5.20 -5.65 4.22
C LYS A 125 -3.82 -5.33 3.62
N LEU A 126 -2.90 -6.30 3.58
CA LEU A 126 -1.52 -6.08 3.14
C LEU A 126 -1.24 -6.57 1.71
N TRP A 127 -2.22 -7.23 1.08
CA TRP A 127 -2.08 -7.89 -0.22
C TRP A 127 -3.20 -7.47 -1.18
#